data_AF-A0A7V0ZHT6-F1
#
_entry.id   AF-A0A7V0ZHT6-F1
#
_cell.length_a   1.000
_cell.length_b   1.000
_cell.length_c   1.000
_cell.angle_alpha   90.00
_cell.angle_beta   90.00
_cell.angle_gamma   90.00
#
_symmetry.space_group_name_H-M   'P 1'
#
loop_
_entity.id
_entity.type
_entity.pdbx_description
1 polymer ?
#
loop_
_entity_poly.entity_id
_entity_poly.type
_entity_poly.pdbx_seq_one_letter_code
_entity_poly.pdbx_strand_id
1 'polypeptide(L)'
;MNKKILISIIVILFVVVGATLFLILQKPASQSKCGDNICDRYEQKNPDLCQSDCEEIITVKTCSELNGNICSSLETCSNSWLITSDSDSCCPQECEAVTLIESNVRDSFFEVHLEPRNANDDAFNSLNELVDAADGYGAKLTLLFTPPWAEMILSDDAKLNLITRWKQNGHEIGGHHHGPSVCSWDGYTNIDVNGDDFESRQGKVPCPENVALVGD
;
A
#
# COMPACT_ATOMS: atom_id res chain seq x y z
N MET A 1 -1.39 -59.88 -42.99
CA MET A 1 -1.73 -58.44 -43.04
C MET A 1 -0.86 -57.78 -44.11
N ASN A 2 -1.45 -57.04 -45.06
CA ASN A 2 -0.70 -56.45 -46.17
C ASN A 2 0.30 -55.42 -45.62
N LYS A 3 1.57 -55.50 -46.04
CA LYS A 3 2.65 -54.60 -45.58
C LYS A 3 2.29 -53.12 -45.79
N LYS A 4 1.51 -52.81 -46.83
CA LYS A 4 0.97 -51.47 -47.09
C LYS A 4 -0.08 -51.02 -46.05
N ILE A 5 -0.94 -51.95 -45.60
CA ILE A 5 -1.95 -51.70 -44.57
C ILE A 5 -1.27 -51.48 -43.21
N LEU A 6 -0.26 -52.28 -42.87
CA LEU A 6 0.50 -52.13 -41.63
C LEU A 6 1.22 -50.78 -41.54
N ILE A 7 1.87 -50.34 -42.63
CA ILE A 7 2.53 -49.03 -42.68
C ILE A 7 1.52 -47.90 -42.49
N SER A 8 0.35 -48.00 -43.13
CA SER A 8 -0.69 -46.97 -43.02
C SER A 8 -1.24 -46.84 -41.60
N ILE A 9 -1.39 -47.95 -40.86
CA ILE A 9 -1.85 -47.92 -39.47
C ILE A 9 -0.81 -47.25 -38.57
N ILE A 10 0.48 -47.57 -38.75
CA ILE A 10 1.57 -46.99 -37.94
C ILE A 10 1.64 -45.48 -38.13
N VAL A 11 1.52 -44.99 -39.38
CA VAL A 11 1.53 -43.54 -39.67
C VAL A 11 0.37 -42.83 -38.99
N ILE A 12 -0.84 -43.39 -39.06
CA ILE A 12 -2.01 -42.81 -38.38
C ILE A 12 -1.79 -42.74 -36.87
N LEU A 13 -1.22 -43.78 -36.28
CA LEU A 13 -0.98 -43.84 -34.84
C LEU A 13 0.02 -42.78 -34.38
N PHE A 14 1.11 -42.56 -35.14
CA PHE A 14 2.06 -41.48 -34.87
C PHE A 14 1.46 -40.08 -35.02
N VAL A 15 0.59 -39.87 -36.01
CA VAL A 15 -0.09 -38.57 -36.20
C VAL A 15 -1.06 -38.30 -35.05
N VAL A 16 -1.82 -39.30 -34.60
CA VAL A 16 -2.77 -39.14 -33.49
C VAL A 16 -2.04 -38.91 -32.17
N VAL A 17 -0.98 -39.67 -31.88
CA VAL A 17 -0.17 -39.47 -30.66
C VAL A 17 0.56 -38.13 -30.71
N GLY A 18 1.10 -37.74 -31.87
CA GLY A 18 1.75 -36.43 -32.05
C GLY A 18 0.78 -35.27 -31.86
N ALA A 19 -0.43 -35.36 -32.43
CA ALA A 19 -1.46 -34.32 -32.30
C ALA A 19 -1.98 -34.19 -30.87
N THR A 20 -2.20 -35.31 -30.18
CA THR A 20 -2.64 -35.29 -28.77
C THR A 20 -1.55 -34.74 -27.84
N LEU A 21 -0.28 -35.11 -28.04
CA LEU A 21 0.83 -34.56 -27.26
C LEU A 21 1.05 -33.06 -27.52
N PHE A 22 0.88 -32.61 -28.77
CA PHE A 22 0.94 -31.19 -29.13
C PHE A 22 -0.15 -30.37 -28.44
N LEU A 23 -1.37 -30.92 -28.33
CA LEU A 23 -2.47 -30.26 -27.61
C LEU A 23 -2.24 -30.22 -26.08
N ILE A 24 -1.62 -31.24 -25.48
CA ILE A 24 -1.31 -31.26 -24.04
C ILE A 24 -0.18 -30.27 -23.67
N LEU A 25 0.76 -30.02 -24.60
CA LEU A 25 1.85 -29.05 -24.42
C LEU A 25 1.40 -27.59 -24.56
N GLN A 26 0.20 -27.33 -25.10
CA GLN A 26 -0.42 -26.01 -25.03
C GLN A 26 -1.02 -25.79 -23.64
N LYS A 27 -0.17 -25.69 -22.60
CA LYS A 27 -0.60 -24.99 -21.39
C LYS A 27 -0.97 -23.56 -21.82
N PRO A 28 -2.18 -23.06 -21.54
CA PRO A 28 -2.44 -21.64 -21.72
C PRO A 28 -1.40 -20.91 -20.86
N ALA A 29 -0.66 -20.00 -21.48
CA ALA A 29 0.13 -19.02 -20.73
C ALA A 29 -0.79 -18.47 -19.65
N SER A 30 -0.37 -18.58 -18.38
CA SER A 30 -1.11 -18.01 -17.26
C SER A 30 -1.48 -16.59 -17.66
N GLN A 31 -2.78 -16.32 -17.81
CA GLN A 31 -3.28 -14.96 -17.93
C GLN A 31 -2.78 -14.25 -16.68
N SER A 32 -1.90 -13.26 -16.86
CA SER A 32 -1.52 -12.46 -15.72
C SER A 32 -2.78 -11.76 -15.22
N LYS A 33 -2.85 -11.68 -13.89
CA LYS A 33 -3.85 -10.90 -13.16
C LYS A 33 -3.16 -9.62 -12.72
N CYS A 34 -3.95 -8.63 -12.29
CA CYS A 34 -3.43 -7.37 -11.78
C CYS A 34 -2.29 -7.59 -10.75
N GLY A 35 -1.29 -6.73 -10.76
CA GLY A 35 -0.11 -6.74 -9.89
C GLY A 35 1.14 -7.33 -10.54
N ASP A 36 1.17 -7.49 -11.86
CA ASP A 36 2.33 -7.96 -12.62
C ASP A 36 3.15 -6.81 -13.26
N ASN A 37 2.71 -5.55 -13.10
CA ASN A 37 3.29 -4.32 -13.67
C ASN A 37 3.30 -4.29 -15.21
N ILE A 38 2.42 -5.02 -15.89
CA ILE A 38 2.32 -5.03 -17.35
C ILE A 38 0.88 -4.76 -17.78
N CYS A 39 0.55 -3.51 -18.14
CA CYS A 39 -0.77 -3.17 -18.68
C CYS A 39 -1.07 -3.87 -20.02
N ASP A 40 -1.74 -5.01 -19.96
CA ASP A 40 -2.05 -5.83 -21.13
C ASP A 40 -3.42 -5.51 -21.78
N ARG A 41 -3.71 -6.16 -22.90
CA ARG A 41 -4.94 -5.92 -23.68
C ARG A 41 -6.24 -6.29 -22.93
N TYR A 42 -6.16 -7.10 -21.88
CA TYR A 42 -7.29 -7.49 -21.04
C TYR A 42 -7.53 -6.42 -19.98
N GLU A 43 -6.47 -5.92 -19.38
CA GLU A 43 -6.53 -4.86 -18.36
C GLU A 43 -6.97 -3.53 -18.96
N GLN A 44 -6.51 -3.20 -20.17
CA GLN A 44 -7.00 -2.04 -20.94
C GLN A 44 -8.50 -2.08 -21.25
N LYS A 45 -9.13 -3.27 -21.25
CA LYS A 45 -10.57 -3.41 -21.51
C LYS A 45 -11.43 -3.20 -20.27
N ASN A 46 -10.87 -3.31 -19.08
CA ASN A 46 -11.53 -3.01 -17.81
C ASN A 46 -10.54 -2.30 -16.86
N PRO A 47 -10.28 -1.00 -17.10
CA PRO A 47 -9.31 -0.22 -16.32
C PRO A 47 -9.60 -0.21 -14.82
N ASP A 48 -10.88 -0.24 -14.43
CA ASP A 48 -11.33 -0.20 -13.03
C ASP A 48 -10.99 -1.48 -12.24
N LEU A 49 -10.66 -2.59 -12.92
CA LEU A 49 -10.33 -3.86 -12.26
C LEU A 49 -8.83 -3.97 -11.90
N CYS A 50 -7.95 -3.31 -12.65
CA CYS A 50 -6.49 -3.39 -12.52
C CYS A 50 -5.85 -2.00 -12.67
N GLN A 51 -6.28 -1.05 -11.84
CA GLN A 51 -5.86 0.36 -11.97
C GLN A 51 -4.34 0.53 -11.86
N SER A 52 -3.68 -0.20 -10.94
CA SER A 52 -2.25 -0.01 -10.67
C SER A 52 -1.30 -0.40 -11.81
N ASP A 53 -1.64 -1.38 -12.66
CA ASP A 53 -0.76 -1.80 -13.76
C ASP A 53 -0.90 -0.89 -14.99
N CYS A 54 -2.07 -0.28 -15.17
CA CYS A 54 -2.44 0.56 -16.31
C CYS A 54 -2.43 2.06 -16.03
N GLU A 55 -2.02 2.48 -14.83
CA GLU A 55 -1.74 3.88 -14.56
C GLU A 55 -0.66 4.36 -15.55
N GLU A 56 -1.00 5.38 -16.34
CA GLU A 56 -0.02 6.13 -17.12
C GLU A 56 1.13 6.45 -16.17
N ILE A 57 2.35 6.05 -16.52
CA ILE A 57 3.54 6.52 -15.85
C ILE A 57 3.50 8.04 -16.01
N ILE A 58 2.95 8.73 -15.02
CA ILE A 58 3.17 10.15 -14.83
C ILE A 58 4.67 10.23 -14.80
N THR A 59 5.25 10.76 -15.87
CA THR A 59 6.67 10.99 -15.94
C THR A 59 6.91 12.16 -15.01
N VAL A 60 6.98 11.82 -13.72
CA VAL A 60 7.18 12.77 -12.64
C VAL A 60 8.55 13.36 -12.89
N LYS A 61 8.56 14.61 -13.34
CA LYS A 61 9.79 15.35 -13.65
C LYS A 61 10.61 15.52 -12.39
N THR A 62 11.92 15.63 -12.57
CA THR A 62 12.83 16.02 -11.48
C THR A 62 12.54 17.46 -11.06
N CYS A 63 12.92 17.81 -9.83
CA CYS A 63 12.77 19.18 -9.33
C CYS A 63 13.45 20.20 -10.26
N SER A 64 14.62 19.84 -10.78
CA SER A 64 15.37 20.66 -11.74
C SER A 64 14.59 20.90 -13.05
N GLU A 65 13.91 19.89 -13.57
CA GLU A 65 13.09 20.00 -14.78
C GLU A 65 11.83 20.86 -14.60
N LEU A 66 11.38 21.06 -13.36
CA LEU A 66 10.30 21.97 -13.00
C LEU A 66 10.79 23.39 -12.67
N ASN A 67 12.09 23.67 -12.82
CA ASN A 67 12.75 24.89 -12.35
C ASN A 67 12.53 25.14 -10.84
N GLY A 68 12.42 24.06 -10.06
CA GLY A 68 12.29 24.11 -8.62
C GLY A 68 13.64 24.01 -7.91
N ASN A 69 13.66 24.43 -6.66
CA ASN A 69 14.79 24.33 -5.75
C ASN A 69 14.54 23.20 -4.74
N ILE A 70 15.52 22.33 -4.53
CA ILE A 70 15.48 21.32 -3.47
C ILE A 70 15.87 22.00 -2.15
N CYS A 71 14.92 22.10 -1.23
CA CYS A 71 15.15 22.71 0.08
C CYS A 71 15.82 21.73 1.04
N SER A 72 16.72 22.23 1.88
CA SER A 72 17.32 21.46 2.97
C SER A 72 16.33 21.24 4.12
N SER A 73 16.69 20.37 5.08
CA SER A 73 15.86 20.09 6.26
C SER A 73 15.62 21.29 7.18
N LEU A 74 16.36 22.39 6.99
CA LEU A 74 16.25 23.62 7.77
C LEU A 74 15.57 24.75 6.97
N GLU A 75 14.97 24.43 5.83
CA GLU A 75 14.33 25.38 4.94
C GLU A 75 12.88 24.97 4.67
N THR A 76 12.03 25.95 4.37
CA THR A 76 10.61 25.75 4.04
C THR A 76 10.28 26.37 2.68
N CYS A 77 9.19 25.92 2.08
CA CYS A 77 8.63 26.53 0.88
C CYS A 77 7.39 27.35 1.24
N SER A 78 7.38 28.64 0.89
CA SER A 78 6.20 29.50 1.10
C SER A 78 5.00 29.14 0.20
N ASN A 79 5.23 28.30 -0.80
CA ASN A 79 4.20 27.73 -1.68
C ASN A 79 4.07 26.21 -1.43
N SER A 80 3.10 25.58 -2.07
CA SER A 80 2.96 24.12 -2.04
C SER A 80 4.19 23.42 -2.62
N TRP A 81 4.60 22.33 -1.96
CA TRP A 81 5.63 21.42 -2.46
C TRP A 81 5.22 20.80 -3.80
N LEU A 82 6.16 20.75 -4.74
CA LEU A 82 5.97 20.07 -6.02
C LEU A 82 6.19 18.57 -5.85
N ILE A 83 5.35 17.76 -6.50
CA ILE A 83 5.55 16.31 -6.58
C ILE A 83 6.60 16.06 -7.65
N THR A 84 7.77 15.56 -7.26
CA THR A 84 8.88 15.25 -8.17
C THR A 84 9.36 13.81 -7.99
N SER A 85 10.11 13.28 -8.96
CA SER A 85 10.65 11.91 -8.89
C SER A 85 11.90 11.78 -8.02
N ASP A 86 12.54 12.91 -7.68
CA ASP A 86 13.86 12.96 -7.05
C ASP A 86 13.87 13.66 -5.68
N SER A 87 12.79 14.30 -5.26
CA SER A 87 12.74 15.05 -3.99
C SER A 87 11.32 15.31 -3.48
N ASP A 88 11.08 15.00 -2.22
CA ASP A 88 9.86 15.39 -1.51
C ASP A 88 9.89 16.86 -1.03
N SER A 89 10.99 17.58 -1.28
CA SER A 89 11.24 18.95 -0.80
C SER A 89 11.51 19.92 -1.96
N CYS A 90 10.83 19.73 -3.09
CA CYS A 90 10.94 20.61 -4.24
C CYS A 90 10.03 21.85 -4.12
N CYS A 91 10.62 23.03 -4.11
CA CYS A 91 9.91 24.31 -4.06
C CYS A 91 9.95 25.03 -5.42
N PRO A 92 8.85 25.59 -5.95
CA PRO A 92 8.85 26.34 -7.21
C PRO A 92 9.59 27.69 -7.14
N GLN A 93 10.10 28.06 -5.97
CA GLN A 93 10.80 29.32 -5.70
C GLN A 93 11.98 29.08 -4.76
N GLU A 94 12.68 30.15 -4.39
CA GLU A 94 13.77 30.09 -3.41
C GLU A 94 13.26 29.58 -2.07
N CYS A 95 14.06 28.72 -1.44
CA CYS A 95 13.76 28.16 -0.13
C CYS A 95 13.97 29.22 0.94
N GLU A 96 13.10 29.25 1.95
CA GLU A 96 13.20 30.18 3.06
C GLU A 96 13.80 29.47 4.27
N ALA A 97 14.86 30.06 4.83
CA ALA A 97 15.46 29.53 6.06
C ALA A 97 14.41 29.54 7.18
N VAL A 98 14.17 28.36 7.76
CA VAL A 98 13.38 28.27 8.98
C VAL A 98 14.17 28.99 10.06
N THR A 99 13.61 30.07 10.59
CA THR A 99 14.15 30.68 11.80
C THR A 99 13.94 29.67 12.91
N LEU A 100 15.02 28.96 13.27
CA LEU A 100 15.07 28.11 14.45
C LEU A 100 14.94 29.02 15.67
N ILE A 101 13.70 29.33 16.04
CA ILE A 101 13.40 29.74 17.40
C ILE A 101 13.83 28.53 18.23
N GLU A 102 14.69 28.73 19.24
CA GLU A 102 15.06 27.67 20.19
C GLU A 102 13.77 27.08 20.78
N SER A 103 13.25 26.02 20.15
CA SER A 103 12.19 25.23 20.71
C SER A 103 12.84 24.49 21.87
N ASN A 104 12.27 24.61 23.06
CA ASN A 104 12.47 23.58 24.08
C ASN A 104 12.37 22.24 23.36
N VAL A 105 13.43 21.45 23.40
CA VAL A 105 13.45 20.07 22.89
C VAL A 105 12.11 19.45 23.31
N ARG A 106 11.37 18.84 22.37
CA ARG A 106 10.10 18.20 22.70
C ARG A 106 10.34 17.27 23.90
N ASP A 107 9.85 17.65 25.09
CA ASP A 107 10.07 16.89 26.33
C ASP A 107 9.36 15.53 26.28
N SER A 108 8.52 15.31 25.27
CA SER A 108 7.72 14.10 25.11
C SER A 108 7.49 13.77 23.63
N PHE A 109 7.49 12.47 23.34
CA PHE A 109 7.15 11.89 22.05
C PHE A 109 5.91 11.01 22.24
N PHE A 110 4.91 11.18 21.38
CA PHE A 110 3.66 10.44 21.42
C PHE A 110 3.52 9.61 20.15
N GLU A 111 3.51 8.30 20.32
CA GLU A 111 3.22 7.34 19.26
C GLU A 111 1.85 6.72 19.54
N VAL A 112 0.96 6.81 18.56
CA VAL A 112 -0.41 6.33 18.68
C VAL A 112 -0.63 5.23 17.66
N HIS A 113 -0.80 4.00 18.14
CA HIS A 113 -1.09 2.83 17.32
C HIS A 113 -2.60 2.79 17.06
N LEU A 114 -3.00 2.89 15.80
CA LEU A 114 -4.39 2.93 15.39
C LEU A 114 -4.84 1.55 14.93
N GLU A 115 -5.21 0.71 15.89
CA GLU A 115 -5.45 -0.73 15.71
C GLU A 115 -6.94 -1.16 15.83
N PRO A 116 -7.89 -0.53 15.10
CA PRO A 116 -9.26 -1.01 15.14
C PRO A 116 -9.34 -2.35 14.42
N ARG A 117 -10.21 -3.25 14.92
CA ARG A 117 -10.54 -4.49 14.21
C ARG A 117 -11.15 -4.21 12.83
N ASN A 118 -11.92 -3.13 12.72
CA ASN A 118 -12.42 -2.54 11.47
C ASN A 118 -12.38 -1.02 11.62
N ALA A 119 -11.77 -0.30 10.67
CA ALA A 119 -11.89 1.15 10.64
C ALA A 119 -13.34 1.52 10.27
N ASN A 120 -13.96 2.43 11.03
CA ASN A 120 -15.27 3.02 10.70
C ASN A 120 -15.29 4.53 10.98
N ASP A 121 -16.35 5.23 10.54
CA ASP A 121 -16.45 6.68 10.70
C ASP A 121 -16.41 7.13 12.18
N ASP A 122 -16.95 6.35 13.11
CA ASP A 122 -16.90 6.67 14.55
C ASP A 122 -15.46 6.67 15.08
N ALA A 123 -14.67 5.69 14.68
CA ALA A 123 -13.25 5.62 15.01
C ALA A 123 -12.49 6.79 14.37
N PHE A 124 -12.80 7.14 13.12
CA PHE A 124 -12.18 8.29 12.43
C PHE A 124 -12.53 9.62 13.09
N ASN A 125 -13.78 9.82 13.50
CA ASN A 125 -14.21 11.01 14.24
C ASN A 125 -13.49 11.11 15.59
N SER A 126 -13.36 10.00 16.32
CA SER A 126 -12.61 9.96 17.58
C SER A 126 -11.12 10.29 17.38
N LEU A 127 -10.52 9.81 16.29
CA LEU A 127 -9.16 10.17 15.92
C LEU A 127 -9.02 11.66 15.60
N ASN A 128 -9.99 12.25 14.88
CA ASN A 128 -9.97 13.68 14.63
C ASN A 128 -10.05 14.49 15.94
N GLU A 129 -10.90 14.10 16.88
CA GLU A 129 -10.98 14.75 18.19
C GLU A 129 -9.66 14.64 18.98
N LEU A 130 -8.95 13.51 18.90
CA LEU A 130 -7.63 13.33 19.50
C LEU A 130 -6.59 14.28 18.88
N VAL A 131 -6.57 14.40 17.55
CA VAL A 131 -5.64 15.30 16.86
C VAL A 131 -5.94 16.76 17.19
N ASP A 132 -7.23 17.16 17.16
CA ASP A 132 -7.66 18.50 17.53
C ASP A 132 -7.27 18.85 18.99
N ALA A 133 -7.40 17.89 19.91
CA ALA A 133 -6.96 18.06 21.29
C ALA A 133 -5.43 18.22 21.39
N ALA A 134 -4.66 17.37 20.71
CA ALA A 134 -3.19 17.45 20.69
C ALA A 134 -2.73 18.81 20.15
N ASP A 135 -3.36 19.29 19.08
CA ASP A 135 -3.11 20.62 18.53
C ASP A 135 -3.42 21.74 19.53
N GLY A 136 -4.51 21.63 20.27
CA GLY A 136 -4.85 22.56 21.36
C GLY A 136 -3.78 22.65 22.45
N TYR A 137 -3.01 21.58 22.67
CA TYR A 137 -1.87 21.55 23.60
C TYR A 137 -0.52 21.83 22.94
N GLY A 138 -0.48 22.08 21.63
CA GLY A 138 0.77 22.22 20.88
C GLY A 138 1.60 20.93 20.80
N ALA A 139 0.97 19.78 21.04
CA ALA A 139 1.60 18.47 20.97
C ALA A 139 1.52 17.91 19.55
N LYS A 140 2.60 17.28 19.08
CA LYS A 140 2.65 16.61 17.78
C LYS A 140 2.70 15.11 17.99
N LEU A 141 1.86 14.42 17.23
CA LEU A 141 1.65 12.98 17.32
C LEU A 141 2.31 12.27 16.15
N THR A 142 2.78 11.07 16.39
CA THR A 142 3.10 10.08 15.35
C THR A 142 1.96 9.06 15.30
N LEU A 143 1.17 9.13 14.23
CA LEU A 143 -0.02 8.32 14.02
C LEU A 143 0.35 7.11 13.16
N LEU A 144 0.22 5.90 13.71
CA LEU A 144 0.58 4.67 13.02
C LEU A 144 -0.68 3.88 12.65
N PHE A 145 -1.00 3.87 11.36
CA PHE A 145 -2.23 3.30 10.81
C PHE A 145 -2.06 1.82 10.45
N THR A 146 -2.97 0.97 10.92
CA THR A 146 -3.13 -0.38 10.36
C THR A 146 -3.81 -0.33 8.98
N PRO A 147 -3.63 -1.36 8.14
CA PRO A 147 -4.17 -1.39 6.77
C PRO A 147 -5.65 -1.02 6.59
N PRO A 148 -6.61 -1.42 7.47
CA PRO A 148 -8.02 -1.06 7.31
C PRO A 148 -8.29 0.45 7.23
N TRP A 149 -7.44 1.28 7.84
CA TRP A 149 -7.56 2.72 7.72
C TRP A 149 -7.19 3.25 6.35
N ALA A 150 -6.21 2.62 5.68
CA ALA A 150 -5.76 3.07 4.36
C ALA A 150 -6.91 2.97 3.35
N GLU A 151 -7.64 1.85 3.35
CA GLU A 151 -8.81 1.67 2.48
C GLU A 151 -9.88 2.75 2.73
N MET A 152 -10.21 3.01 4.00
CA MET A 152 -11.16 4.05 4.37
C MET A 152 -10.70 5.44 3.90
N ILE A 153 -9.48 5.83 4.25
CA ILE A 153 -8.96 7.19 4.00
C ILE A 153 -8.86 7.45 2.50
N LEU A 154 -8.37 6.48 1.72
CA LEU A 154 -8.21 6.62 0.27
C LEU A 154 -9.56 6.59 -0.47
N SER A 155 -10.60 6.02 0.12
CA SER A 155 -11.95 6.03 -0.46
C SER A 155 -12.73 7.34 -0.27
N ASP A 156 -12.20 8.29 0.51
CA ASP A 156 -12.86 9.54 0.88
C ASP A 156 -11.87 10.73 0.85
N ASP A 157 -11.98 11.55 -0.21
CA ASP A 157 -11.14 12.73 -0.42
C ASP A 157 -11.15 13.69 0.78
N ALA A 158 -12.26 13.81 1.52
CA ALA A 158 -12.32 14.70 2.68
C ALA A 158 -11.43 14.20 3.83
N LYS A 159 -11.39 12.88 4.04
CA LYS A 159 -10.51 12.23 5.01
C LYS A 159 -9.06 12.36 4.58
N LEU A 160 -8.74 12.08 3.31
CA LEU A 160 -7.38 12.25 2.77
C LEU A 160 -6.86 13.69 2.89
N ASN A 161 -7.71 14.68 2.58
CA ASN A 161 -7.37 16.10 2.75
C ASN A 161 -7.16 16.47 4.22
N LEU A 162 -7.87 15.85 5.15
CA LEU A 162 -7.68 16.06 6.59
C LEU A 162 -6.34 15.47 7.07
N ILE A 163 -6.00 14.24 6.68
CA ILE A 163 -4.68 13.64 6.98
C ILE A 163 -3.55 14.51 6.42
N THR A 164 -3.71 15.03 5.21
CA THR A 164 -2.73 15.92 4.57
C THR A 164 -2.52 17.21 5.40
N ARG A 165 -3.61 17.78 5.93
CA ARG A 165 -3.52 18.95 6.84
C ARG A 165 -2.82 18.60 8.15
N TRP A 166 -3.08 17.44 8.74
CA TRP A 166 -2.36 17.00 9.95
C TRP A 166 -0.86 16.89 9.70
N LYS A 167 -0.46 16.31 8.55
CA LYS A 167 0.96 16.24 8.14
C LYS A 167 1.58 17.63 7.97
N GLN A 168 0.88 18.54 7.30
CA GLN A 168 1.34 19.93 7.13
C GLN A 168 1.49 20.67 8.47
N ASN A 169 0.64 20.33 9.44
CA ASN A 169 0.70 20.85 10.80
C ASN A 169 1.76 20.12 11.68
N GLY A 170 2.57 19.23 11.12
CA GLY A 170 3.72 18.62 11.79
C GLY A 170 3.40 17.36 12.60
N HIS A 171 2.22 16.76 12.44
CA HIS A 171 1.99 15.37 12.84
C HIS A 171 2.69 14.43 11.87
N GLU A 172 3.17 13.30 12.37
CA GLU A 172 3.79 12.26 11.55
C GLU A 172 2.75 11.17 11.24
N ILE A 173 2.77 10.67 10.01
CA ILE A 173 1.88 9.63 9.51
C ILE A 173 2.74 8.43 9.14
N GLY A 174 2.48 7.28 9.75
CA GLY A 174 3.21 6.04 9.50
C GLY A 174 2.29 4.83 9.39
N GLY A 175 2.87 3.70 8.98
CA GLY A 175 2.18 2.42 8.94
C GLY A 175 2.49 1.59 10.18
N HIS A 176 1.48 0.89 10.67
CA HIS A 176 1.60 -0.17 11.67
C HIS A 176 1.06 -1.46 11.08
N HIS A 177 1.72 -2.59 11.33
CA HIS A 177 1.26 -3.85 10.77
C HIS A 177 1.44 -5.03 11.72
N HIS A 178 0.35 -5.72 11.97
CA HIS A 178 0.27 -7.03 12.58
C HIS A 178 0.37 -8.12 11.51
N GLY A 179 1.49 -8.85 11.50
CA GLY A 179 1.65 -10.04 10.67
C GLY A 179 0.87 -11.26 11.16
N PRO A 180 0.91 -12.38 10.44
CA PRO A 180 0.09 -13.56 10.75
C PRO A 180 0.47 -14.27 12.05
N SER A 181 1.65 -13.98 12.61
CA SER A 181 2.11 -14.57 13.86
C SER A 181 1.52 -13.96 15.13
N VAL A 182 0.95 -12.76 15.02
CA VAL A 182 0.36 -12.03 16.14
C VAL A 182 -1.17 -12.12 16.13
N CYS A 183 -1.79 -12.03 17.30
CA CYS A 183 -3.26 -11.93 17.37
C CYS A 183 -3.73 -10.63 16.71
N SER A 184 -4.90 -10.69 16.05
CA SER A 184 -5.48 -9.58 15.26
C SER A 184 -4.67 -9.22 13.99
N TRP A 185 -4.23 -10.24 13.24
CA TRP A 185 -3.64 -10.11 11.90
C TRP A 185 -4.46 -9.18 10.99
N ASP A 186 -3.79 -8.22 10.34
CA ASP A 186 -4.45 -7.21 9.51
C ASP A 186 -4.89 -7.71 8.12
N GLY A 187 -4.64 -8.99 7.79
CA GLY A 187 -5.05 -9.59 6.51
C GLY A 187 -4.01 -9.51 5.38
N TYR A 188 -2.88 -8.81 5.60
CA TYR A 188 -1.79 -8.72 4.61
C TYR A 188 -0.57 -9.54 5.05
N THR A 189 0.03 -10.26 4.12
CA THR A 189 1.32 -10.95 4.30
C THR A 189 1.90 -11.33 2.94
N ASN A 190 3.22 -11.46 2.85
CA ASN A 190 3.91 -12.03 1.70
C ASN A 190 4.10 -13.56 1.83
N ILE A 191 3.58 -14.17 2.89
CA ILE A 191 3.58 -15.62 3.10
C ILE A 191 2.36 -16.22 2.37
N ASP A 192 2.51 -17.38 1.73
CA ASP A 192 1.37 -18.11 1.17
C ASP A 192 0.41 -18.50 2.30
N VAL A 193 -0.77 -17.90 2.32
CA VAL A 193 -1.81 -18.13 3.33
C VAL A 193 -2.34 -19.56 3.35
N ASN A 194 -2.07 -20.35 2.30
CA ASN A 194 -2.41 -21.77 2.23
C ASN A 194 -1.19 -22.69 2.44
N GLY A 195 -0.02 -22.13 2.73
CA GLY A 195 1.23 -22.87 2.89
C GLY A 195 1.53 -23.21 4.35
N ASP A 196 2.33 -24.27 4.54
CA ASP A 196 2.76 -24.76 5.85
C ASP A 196 3.43 -23.67 6.72
N ASP A 197 4.12 -22.70 6.10
CA ASP A 197 4.76 -21.60 6.82
C ASP A 197 3.73 -20.67 7.50
N PHE A 198 2.60 -20.39 6.85
CA PHE A 198 1.52 -19.60 7.44
C PHE A 198 0.86 -20.35 8.59
N GLU A 199 0.47 -21.62 8.37
CA GLU A 199 -0.11 -22.48 9.41
C GLU A 199 0.80 -22.60 10.63
N SER A 200 2.11 -22.71 10.41
CA SER A 200 3.08 -22.85 11.48
C SER A 200 3.21 -21.59 12.36
N ARG A 201 2.84 -20.42 11.85
CA ARG A 201 3.00 -19.12 12.52
C ARG A 201 1.69 -18.61 13.11
N GLN A 202 0.55 -19.01 12.56
CA GLN A 202 -0.74 -18.44 12.93
C GLN A 202 -1.05 -18.61 14.43
N GLY A 203 -1.40 -17.51 15.09
CA GLY A 203 -1.89 -17.51 16.48
C GLY A 203 -0.85 -17.92 17.53
N LYS A 204 0.46 -17.84 17.21
CA LYS A 204 1.55 -18.15 18.16
C LYS A 204 1.65 -17.17 19.31
N VAL A 205 1.27 -15.91 19.10
CA VAL A 205 1.17 -14.91 20.17
C VAL A 205 -0.28 -14.86 20.67
N PRO A 206 -0.56 -15.22 21.94
CA PRO A 206 -1.89 -15.13 22.51
C PRO A 206 -2.41 -13.70 22.46
N CYS A 207 -3.70 -13.53 22.19
CA CYS A 207 -4.36 -12.25 22.36
C CYS A 207 -4.28 -11.85 23.83
N PRO A 208 -4.11 -10.55 24.16
CA PRO A 208 -4.44 -10.07 25.49
C PRO A 208 -5.87 -10.53 25.80
N GLU A 209 -6.08 -11.15 26.95
CA GLU A 209 -7.44 -11.47 27.38
C GLU A 209 -8.26 -10.19 27.35
N ASN A 210 -9.47 -10.25 26.79
CA ASN A 210 -10.38 -9.12 26.82
C ASN A 210 -10.47 -8.67 28.29
N VAL A 211 -9.94 -7.48 28.59
CA VAL A 211 -10.27 -6.82 29.85
C VAL A 211 -11.76 -6.55 29.72
N ALA A 212 -12.57 -7.44 30.29
CA ALA A 212 -13.98 -7.19 30.45
C ALA A 212 -14.08 -5.82 31.12
N LEU A 213 -14.64 -4.85 30.39
CA LEU A 213 -15.08 -3.61 31.00
C LEU A 213 -16.11 -4.02 32.05
N VAL A 214 -15.66 -4.11 33.30
CA VAL A 214 -16.54 -4.21 34.45
C VAL A 214 -17.18 -2.82 34.58
N GLY A 215 -18.39 -2.69 34.06
CA GLY A 215 -19.18 -1.48 34.25
C GLY A 215 -20.25 -1.28 33.19
N ASP A 216 -21.40 -1.91 33.41
CA ASP A 216 -22.72 -1.25 33.41
C ASP A 216 -23.59 -1.92 34.49
#